data_AF-A0A7H1KP73-F1
#
_entry.id   AF-A0A7H1KP73-F1
#
_cell.length_a   1.000
_cell.length_b   1.000
_cell.length_c   1.000
_cell.angle_alpha   90.00
_cell.angle_beta   90.00
_cell.angle_gamma   90.00
#
_symmetry.space_group_name_H-M   'P 1'
#
loop_
_entity.id
_entity.type
_entity.pdbx_description
1 polymer ?
#
loop_
_entity_poly.entity_id
_entity_poly.type
_entity_poly.pdbx_seq_one_letter_code
_entity_poly.pdbx_strand_id
1 'polypeptide(L)'
;MSDIPTITPEMVEETKIEIAKRRAGRRGSPLKDIADAACPVCGSHTVSFADDLVFEVVLAGERIVIPNLTGLRCSNCRDFAFDAGSSKIIDRYTRNKPAGGYECSISTVGAGRLGMYIPKDVLRVMAITKKGKAIVTPLSRRKIIVELYSE
;
A
#
# COMPACT_ATOMS: atom_id res chain seq x y z
N MET A 1 7.92 35.93 -2.15
CA MET A 1 8.70 34.93 -1.39
C MET A 1 7.70 34.17 -0.54
N SER A 2 7.55 32.88 -0.79
CA SER A 2 6.62 32.00 -0.07
C SER A 2 7.12 31.79 1.37
N ASP A 3 6.28 32.07 2.36
CA ASP A 3 6.52 31.74 3.76
C ASP A 3 6.64 30.22 3.88
N ILE A 4 7.88 29.73 4.04
CA ILE A 4 8.13 28.34 4.36
C ILE A 4 7.96 28.22 5.87
N PRO A 5 6.92 27.51 6.37
CA PRO A 5 6.73 27.35 7.80
C PRO A 5 7.94 26.63 8.39
N THR A 6 8.68 27.33 9.25
CA THR A 6 9.86 26.78 9.92
C THR A 6 9.39 26.09 11.19
N ILE A 7 9.55 24.77 11.27
CA ILE A 7 9.18 23.99 12.45
C ILE A 7 10.18 24.31 13.57
N THR A 8 9.69 24.88 14.68
CA THR A 8 10.54 25.21 15.83
C THR A 8 10.81 23.97 16.71
N PRO A 9 11.90 23.95 17.50
CA PRO A 9 12.17 22.87 18.45
C PRO A 9 11.02 22.64 19.45
N GLU A 10 10.32 23.70 19.85
CA GLU A 10 9.18 23.67 20.75
C GLU A 10 7.99 22.92 20.11
N MET A 11 7.68 23.20 18.84
CA MET A 11 6.64 22.49 18.09
C MET A 11 6.95 20.99 17.96
N VAL A 12 8.22 20.63 17.80
CA VAL A 12 8.65 19.22 17.77
C VAL A 12 8.41 18.55 19.12
N GLU A 13 8.74 19.22 20.21
CA GLU A 13 8.60 18.66 21.56
C GLU A 13 7.13 18.51 21.98
N GLU A 14 6.30 19.51 21.70
CA GLU A 14 4.84 19.40 21.87
C GLU A 14 4.26 18.22 21.08
N THR A 15 4.71 18.05 19.83
CA THR A 15 4.30 16.93 18.98
C THR A 15 4.71 15.58 19.57
N LYS A 16 5.93 15.46 20.13
CA LYS A 16 6.38 14.23 20.80
C LYS A 16 5.53 13.91 22.03
N ILE A 17 5.22 14.91 22.85
CA ILE A 17 4.37 14.75 24.05
C ILE A 17 2.98 14.27 23.64
N GLU A 18 2.39 14.88 22.60
CA GLU A 18 1.10 14.49 22.04
C GLU A 18 1.12 13.03 21.53
N ILE A 19 2.18 12.63 20.82
CA ILE A 19 2.38 11.25 20.36
C ILE A 19 2.51 10.29 21.55
N ALA A 20 3.28 10.64 22.58
CA ALA A 20 3.47 9.82 23.77
C ALA A 20 2.16 9.61 24.54
N LYS A 21 1.34 10.66 24.72
CA LYS A 21 0.00 10.57 25.32
C LYS A 21 -0.90 9.62 24.54
N ARG A 22 -0.90 9.71 23.21
CA ARG A 22 -1.68 8.79 22.34
C ARG A 22 -1.20 7.35 22.40
N ARG A 23 0.10 7.12 22.62
CA ARG A 23 0.68 5.78 22.78
C ARG A 23 0.36 5.15 24.14
N ALA A 24 0.34 5.94 25.21
CA ALA A 24 0.05 5.46 26.57
C ALA A 24 -1.32 4.79 26.72
N GLY A 25 -2.31 5.16 25.90
CA GLY A 25 -3.65 4.57 25.90
C GLY A 25 -3.84 3.38 24.94
N ARG A 26 -2.86 3.03 24.10
CA ARG A 26 -2.99 1.91 23.16
C ARG A 26 -2.65 0.61 23.85
N ARG A 27 -3.64 -0.28 24.03
CA ARG A 27 -3.37 -1.70 24.29
C ARG A 27 -2.51 -2.23 23.13
N GLY A 28 -1.33 -2.78 23.46
CA GLY A 28 -0.46 -3.40 22.48
C GLY A 28 -1.16 -4.52 21.72
N SER A 29 -0.64 -4.89 20.55
CA SER A 29 -1.18 -6.01 19.79
C SER A 29 -1.14 -7.29 20.62
N PRO A 30 -2.21 -8.10 20.65
CA PRO A 30 -2.19 -9.43 21.27
C PRO A 30 -1.15 -10.38 20.65
N LEU A 31 -0.65 -10.06 19.45
CA LEU A 31 0.31 -10.87 18.71
C LEU A 31 1.78 -10.53 19.04
N LYS A 32 2.02 -9.60 19.97
CA LYS A 32 3.36 -9.04 20.22
C LYS A 32 4.40 -10.08 20.65
N ASP A 33 3.96 -11.13 21.34
CA ASP A 33 4.85 -12.17 21.87
C ASP A 33 5.00 -13.39 20.93
N ILE A 34 4.43 -13.33 19.72
CA ILE A 34 4.57 -14.42 18.73
C ILE A 34 5.93 -14.35 18.06
N ALA A 35 6.69 -15.44 18.19
CA ALA A 35 7.92 -15.72 17.47
C ALA A 35 7.90 -17.17 16.95
N ASP A 36 8.61 -17.42 15.85
CA ASP A 36 8.85 -18.75 15.26
C ASP A 36 7.60 -19.61 14.98
N ALA A 37 6.46 -18.96 14.71
CA ALA A 37 5.24 -19.64 14.31
C ALA A 37 5.37 -20.21 12.89
N ALA A 38 4.65 -21.30 12.61
CA ALA A 38 4.62 -21.93 11.30
C ALA A 38 3.92 -21.03 10.27
N CYS A 39 4.58 -20.78 9.14
CA CYS A 39 4.00 -20.02 8.05
C CYS A 39 2.99 -20.89 7.28
N PRO A 40 1.71 -20.48 7.14
CA PRO A 40 0.72 -21.25 6.40
C PRO A 40 1.00 -21.30 4.89
N VAL A 41 1.87 -20.43 4.36
CA VAL A 41 2.19 -20.35 2.93
C VAL A 41 3.40 -21.18 2.54
N CYS A 42 4.47 -21.19 3.36
CA CYS A 42 5.71 -21.89 3.02
C CYS A 42 6.15 -22.95 4.04
N GLY A 43 5.40 -23.14 5.12
CA GLY A 43 5.66 -24.15 6.15
C GLY A 43 6.83 -23.85 7.08
N SER A 44 7.61 -22.79 6.86
CA SER A 44 8.75 -22.46 7.72
C SER A 44 8.31 -21.86 9.06
N HIS A 45 9.02 -22.21 10.14
CA HIS A 45 8.83 -21.67 11.50
C HIS A 45 9.53 -20.33 11.65
N THR A 46 9.13 -19.35 10.85
CA THR A 46 9.81 -18.06 10.73
C THR A 46 8.84 -16.89 10.74
N VAL A 47 7.63 -17.09 11.27
CA VAL A 47 6.63 -16.04 11.43
C VAL A 47 6.81 -15.36 12.78
N SER A 48 7.02 -14.05 12.76
CA SER A 48 7.16 -13.22 13.96
C SER A 48 6.25 -12.01 13.89
N PHE A 49 6.04 -11.37 15.05
CA PHE A 49 5.42 -10.05 15.13
C PHE A 49 6.16 -9.01 14.26
N ALA A 50 5.39 -8.10 13.67
CA ALA A 50 5.87 -6.95 12.92
C ALA A 50 5.01 -5.72 13.25
N ASP A 51 5.63 -4.55 13.40
CA ASP A 51 4.98 -3.25 13.69
C ASP A 51 5.26 -2.18 12.62
N ASP A 52 5.89 -2.58 11.53
CA ASP A 52 6.30 -1.78 10.38
C ASP A 52 5.55 -2.15 9.09
N LEU A 53 4.43 -2.87 9.20
CA LEU A 53 3.68 -3.30 8.02
C LEU A 53 3.02 -2.10 7.32
N VAL A 54 2.96 -2.16 5.99
CA VAL A 54 2.34 -1.13 5.15
C VAL A 54 1.19 -1.75 4.37
N PHE A 55 -0.01 -1.21 4.55
CA PHE A 55 -1.14 -1.51 3.69
C PHE A 55 -1.19 -0.49 2.55
N GLU A 56 -1.25 -0.99 1.31
CA GLU A 56 -1.37 -0.15 0.13
C GLU A 56 -2.37 -0.75 -0.85
N VAL A 57 -3.39 0.02 -1.19
CA VAL A 57 -4.42 -0.32 -2.17
C VAL A 57 -4.77 0.90 -3.02
N VAL A 58 -5.25 0.66 -4.23
CA VAL A 58 -5.88 1.67 -5.08
C VAL A 58 -7.37 1.36 -5.14
N LEU A 59 -8.22 2.29 -4.72
CA LEU A 59 -9.69 2.17 -4.75
C LEU A 59 -10.25 3.43 -5.40
N ALA A 60 -11.16 3.28 -6.37
CA ALA A 60 -11.84 4.40 -7.04
C ALA A 60 -10.89 5.49 -7.60
N GLY A 61 -9.67 5.13 -8.02
CA GLY A 61 -8.65 6.10 -8.49
C GLY A 61 -7.85 6.78 -7.38
N GLU A 62 -8.14 6.50 -6.12
CA GLU A 62 -7.37 6.97 -4.97
C GLU A 62 -6.35 5.92 -4.52
N ARG A 63 -5.12 6.34 -4.27
CA ARG A 63 -4.10 5.52 -3.62
C ARG A 63 -4.18 5.70 -2.11
N ILE A 64 -4.46 4.61 -1.39
CA ILE A 64 -4.52 4.58 0.06
C ILE A 64 -3.27 3.87 0.57
N VAL A 65 -2.44 4.59 1.32
CA VAL A 65 -1.24 4.06 1.97
C VAL A 65 -1.39 4.24 3.47
N ILE A 66 -1.35 3.13 4.22
CA ILE A 66 -1.44 3.12 5.68
C ILE A 66 -0.17 2.46 6.22
N PRO A 67 0.82 3.24 6.66
CA PRO A 67 2.07 2.71 7.21
C PRO A 67 1.93 2.38 8.71
N ASN A 68 2.97 1.74 9.26
CA ASN A 68 3.14 1.47 10.69
C ASN A 68 1.98 0.64 11.28
N LEU A 69 1.55 -0.36 10.52
CA LEU A 69 0.57 -1.35 10.94
C LEU A 69 1.26 -2.53 11.62
N THR A 70 0.52 -3.14 12.54
CA THR A 70 0.95 -4.28 13.34
C THR A 70 0.33 -5.58 12.84
N GLY A 71 1.08 -6.67 12.96
CA GLY A 71 0.66 -7.98 12.48
C GLY A 71 1.76 -9.03 12.58
N LEU A 72 1.70 -10.00 11.67
CA LEU A 72 2.66 -11.09 11.55
C LEU A 72 3.33 -11.04 10.19
N ARG A 73 4.63 -11.35 10.15
CA ARG A 73 5.42 -11.42 8.91
C ARG A 73 6.30 -12.66 8.94
N CYS A 74 6.29 -13.41 7.85
CA CYS A 74 7.22 -14.51 7.62
C CYS A 74 8.54 -13.96 7.08
N SER A 75 9.66 -14.17 7.76
CA SER A 75 10.97 -13.72 7.27
C SER A 75 11.47 -14.52 6.05
N ASN A 76 10.96 -15.74 5.84
CA ASN A 76 11.34 -16.60 4.72
C ASN A 76 10.62 -16.21 3.41
N CYS A 77 9.29 -16.33 3.34
CA CYS A 77 8.53 -16.04 2.10
C CYS A 77 8.04 -14.59 1.99
N ARG A 78 8.23 -13.77 3.03
CA ARG A 78 7.77 -12.38 3.14
C ARG A 78 6.25 -12.19 3.14
N ASP A 79 5.49 -13.26 3.27
CA ASP A 79 4.04 -13.15 3.46
C ASP A 79 3.71 -12.53 4.82
N PHE A 80 2.57 -11.85 4.92
CA PHE A 80 2.18 -11.11 6.11
C PHE A 80 0.66 -11.09 6.31
N ALA A 81 0.25 -10.90 7.56
CA ALA A 81 -1.14 -10.72 7.95
C ALA A 81 -1.25 -9.60 8.99
N PHE A 82 -2.30 -8.79 8.89
CA PHE A 82 -2.55 -7.71 9.84
C PHE A 82 -3.28 -8.23 11.09
N ASP A 83 -2.98 -7.67 12.25
CA ASP A 83 -3.76 -7.96 13.45
C ASP A 83 -5.15 -7.29 13.42
N ALA A 84 -5.97 -7.58 14.43
CA ALA A 84 -7.32 -7.03 14.51
C ALA A 84 -7.37 -5.50 14.64
N GLY A 85 -6.37 -4.88 15.28
CA GLY A 85 -6.30 -3.43 15.44
C GLY A 85 -6.01 -2.74 14.11
N SER A 86 -4.99 -3.21 13.42
CA SER A 86 -4.60 -2.76 12.09
C SER A 86 -5.68 -3.03 11.05
N SER A 87 -6.34 -4.19 11.11
CA SER A 87 -7.46 -4.51 10.22
C SER A 87 -8.63 -3.54 10.36
N LYS A 88 -8.96 -3.10 11.59
CA LYS A 88 -10.00 -2.07 11.83
C LYS A 88 -9.60 -0.70 11.26
N ILE A 89 -8.31 -0.37 11.30
CA ILE A 89 -7.80 0.87 10.70
C ILE A 89 -7.94 0.78 9.18
N ILE A 90 -7.47 -0.30 8.56
CA ILE A 90 -7.61 -0.56 7.12
C ILE A 90 -9.07 -0.41 6.72
N ASP A 91 -9.95 -1.16 7.38
CA ASP A 91 -11.38 -1.17 7.08
C ASP A 91 -12.00 0.23 7.22
N ARG A 92 -11.65 1.03 8.24
CA ARG A 92 -12.15 2.42 8.34
C ARG A 92 -11.86 3.25 7.09
N TYR A 93 -10.71 3.07 6.46
CA TYR A 93 -10.27 3.85 5.30
C TYR A 93 -10.68 3.24 3.96
N THR A 94 -11.01 1.95 3.93
CA THR A 94 -11.42 1.24 2.70
C THR A 94 -12.91 0.95 2.62
N ARG A 95 -13.62 0.92 3.76
CA ARG A 95 -15.05 0.59 3.84
C ARG A 95 -15.86 1.58 3.01
N ASN A 96 -16.78 1.06 2.21
CA ASN A 96 -17.65 1.79 1.28
C ASN A 96 -16.94 2.48 0.11
N LYS A 97 -15.61 2.34 -0.04
CA LYS A 97 -14.96 2.75 -1.27
C LYS A 97 -15.21 1.67 -2.33
N PRO A 98 -15.77 2.01 -3.50
CA PRO A 98 -16.00 1.02 -4.52
C PRO A 98 -14.66 0.42 -4.93
N ALA A 99 -14.61 -0.91 -4.95
CA ALA A 99 -13.52 -1.62 -5.61
C ALA A 99 -13.60 -1.25 -7.10
N GLY A 100 -12.74 -0.32 -7.50
CA GLY A 100 -12.61 0.11 -8.88
C GLY A 100 -11.49 -0.65 -9.54
N GLY A 101 -11.66 -0.98 -10.81
CA GLY A 101 -10.62 -1.63 -11.60
C GLY A 101 -11.21 -2.27 -12.83
N TYR A 102 -10.36 -2.51 -13.81
CA TYR A 102 -10.70 -3.31 -14.97
C TYR A 102 -9.72 -4.45 -15.06
N GLU A 103 -10.23 -5.67 -15.18
CA GLU A 103 -9.39 -6.81 -15.53
C GLU A 103 -8.99 -6.70 -17.01
N CYS A 104 -7.71 -6.93 -17.29
CA CYS A 104 -7.19 -6.96 -18.65
C CYS A 104 -6.21 -8.11 -18.80
N SER A 105 -6.28 -8.80 -19.93
CA SER A 105 -5.36 -9.89 -20.26
C SER A 105 -4.03 -9.32 -20.74
N ILE A 106 -2.94 -9.98 -20.34
CA ILE A 106 -1.61 -9.76 -20.91
C ILE A 106 -1.45 -10.75 -22.07
N SER A 107 -1.22 -10.23 -23.27
CA SER A 107 -1.14 -11.02 -24.50
C SER A 107 0.20 -10.82 -25.20
N THR A 108 0.64 -11.81 -25.97
CA THR A 108 1.81 -11.68 -26.84
C THR A 108 1.48 -10.78 -28.04
N VAL A 109 2.27 -9.73 -28.25
CA VAL A 109 2.11 -8.78 -29.37
C VAL A 109 3.15 -8.99 -30.49
N GLY A 110 4.06 -9.96 -30.32
CA GLY A 110 5.09 -10.35 -31.29
C GLY A 110 6.50 -9.99 -30.85
N ALA A 111 7.52 -10.64 -31.45
CA ALA A 111 8.95 -10.40 -31.18
C ALA A 111 9.33 -10.46 -29.68
N GLY A 112 8.74 -11.39 -28.93
CA GLY A 112 9.00 -11.56 -27.49
C GLY A 112 8.40 -10.48 -26.59
N ARG A 113 7.55 -9.59 -27.12
CA ARG A 113 6.90 -8.53 -26.35
C ARG A 113 5.52 -8.94 -25.87
N LEU A 114 5.21 -8.53 -24.64
CA LEU A 114 3.88 -8.63 -24.04
C LEU A 114 3.18 -7.27 -24.14
N GLY A 115 1.88 -7.31 -24.35
CA GLY A 115 1.01 -6.14 -24.45
C GLY A 115 -0.20 -6.31 -23.55
N MET A 116 -0.69 -5.18 -23.03
CA MET A 116 -1.91 -5.10 -22.23
C MET A 116 -2.84 -4.09 -22.90
N TYR A 117 -4.10 -4.47 -23.08
CA TYR A 117 -5.09 -3.60 -23.72
C TYR A 117 -5.82 -2.78 -22.66
N ILE A 118 -5.81 -1.45 -22.82
CA ILE A 118 -6.58 -0.56 -21.97
C ILE A 118 -8.06 -0.65 -22.37
N PRO A 119 -8.99 -0.97 -21.45
CA PRO A 119 -10.42 -1.04 -21.74
C PRO A 119 -10.97 0.26 -22.33
N LYS A 120 -11.95 0.14 -23.23
CA LYS A 120 -12.52 1.31 -23.94
C LYS A 120 -13.04 2.40 -23.00
N ASP A 121 -13.63 2.01 -21.88
CA ASP A 121 -14.13 2.98 -20.89
C ASP A 121 -12.99 3.76 -20.23
N VAL A 122 -11.86 3.10 -19.93
CA VAL A 122 -10.66 3.76 -19.40
C VAL A 122 -10.09 4.74 -20.43
N LEU A 123 -10.00 4.32 -21.71
CA LEU A 123 -9.57 5.21 -22.79
C LEU A 123 -10.44 6.47 -22.88
N ARG A 124 -11.77 6.31 -22.75
CA ARG A 124 -12.72 7.42 -22.78
C ARG A 124 -12.59 8.33 -21.56
N VAL A 125 -12.62 7.76 -20.35
CA VAL A 125 -12.60 8.53 -19.09
C VAL A 125 -11.29 9.27 -18.91
N MET A 126 -10.17 8.65 -19.26
CA MET A 126 -8.83 9.24 -19.12
C MET A 126 -8.36 10.00 -20.38
N ALA A 127 -9.24 10.15 -21.39
CA ALA A 127 -8.94 10.82 -22.66
C ALA A 127 -7.64 10.34 -23.35
N ILE A 128 -7.38 9.04 -23.30
CA ILE A 128 -6.16 8.43 -23.84
C ILE A 128 -6.24 8.40 -25.36
N THR A 129 -5.23 8.98 -26.02
CA THR A 129 -5.13 9.01 -27.48
C THR A 129 -3.99 8.12 -27.99
N LYS A 130 -4.01 7.81 -29.29
CA LYS A 130 -2.99 6.96 -29.96
C LYS A 130 -1.56 7.53 -29.90
N LYS A 131 -1.39 8.81 -29.56
CA LYS A 131 -0.09 9.49 -29.48
C LYS A 131 0.38 9.76 -28.05
N GLY A 132 -0.42 9.38 -27.04
CA GLY A 132 -0.05 9.56 -25.64
C GLY A 132 1.17 8.73 -25.27
N LYS A 133 1.97 9.25 -24.34
CA LYS A 133 3.10 8.53 -23.75
C LYS A 133 2.73 8.06 -22.35
N ALA A 134 3.37 6.97 -21.93
CA ALA A 134 3.21 6.43 -20.58
C ALA A 134 4.57 6.14 -19.96
N ILE A 135 4.74 6.44 -18.68
CA ILE A 135 5.86 5.96 -17.86
C ILE A 135 5.34 4.81 -17.01
N VAL A 136 6.04 3.67 -17.09
CA VAL A 136 5.73 2.48 -16.29
C VAL A 136 6.82 2.33 -15.23
N THR A 137 6.44 2.53 -13.97
CA THR A 137 7.36 2.45 -12.82
C THR A 137 7.06 1.17 -12.03
N PRO A 138 7.99 0.19 -11.96
CA PRO A 138 7.81 -0.98 -11.12
C PRO A 138 7.89 -0.60 -9.64
N LEU A 139 6.88 -0.98 -8.85
CA LEU A 139 6.88 -0.77 -7.40
C LEU A 139 7.26 -2.04 -6.63
N SER A 140 6.81 -3.20 -7.10
CA SER A 140 7.10 -4.51 -6.50
C SER A 140 6.98 -5.62 -7.54
N ARG A 141 7.20 -6.87 -7.14
CA ARG A 141 7.02 -8.04 -8.01
C ARG A 141 5.60 -8.19 -8.58
N ARG A 142 4.61 -7.51 -8.00
CA ARG A 142 3.19 -7.63 -8.40
C ARG A 142 2.51 -6.28 -8.64
N LYS A 143 3.24 -5.17 -8.59
CA LYS A 143 2.67 -3.82 -8.69
C LYS A 143 3.52 -2.95 -9.60
N ILE A 144 2.84 -2.25 -10.50
CA ILE A 144 3.40 -1.18 -11.34
C ILE A 144 2.52 0.06 -11.19
N ILE A 145 3.14 1.24 -11.32
CA ILE A 145 2.42 2.50 -11.57
C ILE A 145 2.55 2.79 -13.06
N VAL A 146 1.45 3.21 -13.68
CA VAL A 146 1.44 3.75 -15.05
C VAL A 146 0.97 5.18 -14.98
N GLU A 147 1.84 6.10 -15.37
CA GLU A 147 1.53 7.53 -15.48
C GLU A 147 1.42 7.90 -16.96
N LEU A 148 0.35 8.61 -17.30
CA LEU A 148 0.06 9.02 -18.67
C LEU A 148 0.37 10.51 -18.82
N TYR A 149 1.02 10.87 -19.92
CA TYR A 149 1.33 12.26 -20.24
C TYR A 149 0.89 12.55 -21.67
N SER A 150 0.09 13.59 -21.82
CA SER A 150 -0.22 14.21 -23.10
C SER A 150 0.98 15.05 -23.52
N GLU A 151 1.39 14.94 -24.79
CA GLU A 151 2.11 16.03 -25.45
C GLU A 151 1.17 17.19 -25.75
#